data_AF-A0A969C158-F1
#
_entry.id   AF-A0A969C158-F1
#
_cell.length_a   1.000
_cell.length_b   1.000
_cell.length_c   1.000
_cell.angle_alpha   90.00
_cell.angle_beta   90.00
_cell.angle_gamma   90.00
#
_symmetry.space_group_name_H-M   'P 1'
#
loop_
_entity.id
_entity.type
_entity.pdbx_description
1 polymer ?
#
loop_
_entity_poly.entity_id
_entity_poly.type
_entity_poly.pdbx_seq_one_letter_code
_entity_poly.pdbx_strand_id
1 'polypeptide(L)'
;MKAAGVIAYSPDGKTIASASDDRTLKLWDVQTGNCLQTLTGHSSWVLSAAYHPTKPLLLSGSHDHSLKLWDLTTGTCLQTLTGHTDAVWSVAFHPEGKTIASAGCDRTLKLWDLATGKARTLTGHPKEIKCLAFSPDGKTLASACFGPTVRFWDVATGTCQAIGQGHSTGIRTLAFSPDNRTVVTGDNDQIVKFWDARTGKCINTLAGYTNWVWAIAYSPDGKTLASSYLDHSVRIWDVETGTCLQILTGHTAWIWAIAFSPDGQSLVSCGDDETIRLWNLTTGKLEKYLRYSTQQYQGGIWSVQYSLDGQFLFSSGQDAIVKRWDLKTGECIQQYEGHHGWIWKVKHHPHQNIIASSSDDHDIRLWNTHSGKCIKTLIGHQDKVRSLAFSPDGKTLASGSDDGTIRLWDTDSGTHKTTFQMPRTLIFALAFSQCGNYLVSGSNDRMLRLWDIDRGECQYAHPACDREVMSVDISPDNQSIITGTLDGIIRRWDLLTGTCLQFLTIPKPYDGTNFSKVTGLTIGQLQALASLGAIL
;
A
#
# COMPACT_ATOMS: atom_id res chain seq x y z
N MET A 1 -5.59 20.33 11.18
CA MET A 1 -4.51 19.34 11.38
C MET A 1 -4.42 19.07 12.87
N LYS A 2 -4.78 17.85 13.35
CA LYS A 2 -4.48 17.44 14.73
C LYS A 2 -3.00 17.09 14.80
N ALA A 3 -2.26 17.63 15.76
CA ALA A 3 -0.87 17.22 15.99
C ALA A 3 -0.88 15.76 16.50
N ALA A 4 -0.01 14.91 15.95
CA ALA A 4 0.28 13.63 16.59
C ALA A 4 1.07 13.94 17.88
N GLY A 5 0.57 13.47 19.04
CA GLY A 5 1.21 13.72 20.33
C GLY A 5 2.66 13.24 20.32
N VAL A 6 3.59 14.11 20.72
CA VAL A 6 5.01 13.75 20.85
C VAL A 6 5.25 13.18 22.23
N ILE A 7 5.94 12.03 22.27
CA ILE A 7 6.21 11.26 23.47
C ILE A 7 7.73 11.15 23.63
N ALA A 8 8.26 11.43 24.83
CA ALA A 8 9.67 11.28 25.16
C ALA A 8 9.84 10.50 26.48
N TYR A 9 10.79 9.57 26.52
CA TYR A 9 11.16 8.88 27.76
C TYR A 9 12.25 9.65 28.51
N SER A 10 12.21 9.58 29.84
CA SER A 10 13.33 10.01 30.68
C SER A 10 14.56 9.12 30.45
N PRO A 11 15.79 9.62 30.69
CA PRO A 11 17.01 8.84 30.50
C PRO A 11 17.07 7.54 31.32
N ASP A 12 16.36 7.48 32.45
CA ASP A 12 16.25 6.29 33.31
C ASP A 12 15.07 5.36 32.94
N GLY A 13 14.28 5.73 31.93
CA GLY A 13 13.15 4.94 31.42
C GLY A 13 11.93 4.87 32.33
N LYS A 14 11.90 5.60 33.46
CA LYS A 14 10.82 5.50 34.45
C LYS A 14 9.63 6.42 34.17
N THR A 15 9.87 7.52 33.45
CA THR A 15 8.86 8.55 33.20
C THR A 15 8.71 8.81 31.70
N ILE A 16 7.48 9.06 31.26
CA ILE A 16 7.15 9.52 29.91
C ILE A 16 6.67 10.97 29.97
N ALA A 17 7.16 11.84 29.10
CA ALA A 17 6.54 13.13 28.82
C ALA A 17 5.69 13.04 27.54
N SER A 18 4.45 13.53 27.60
CA SER A 18 3.57 13.69 26.43
C SER A 18 3.28 15.18 26.20
N ALA A 19 3.54 15.66 25.00
CA ALA A 19 3.14 16.99 24.54
C ALA A 19 1.78 16.93 23.83
N SER A 20 0.92 17.93 24.07
CA SER A 20 -0.48 17.92 23.63
C SER A 20 -0.92 19.24 22.97
N ASP A 21 -1.99 19.15 22.17
CA ASP A 21 -2.68 20.30 21.59
C ASP A 21 -3.52 21.08 22.62
N ASP A 22 -3.71 20.51 23.81
CA ASP A 22 -4.30 21.20 24.98
C ASP A 22 -3.35 22.23 25.64
N ARG A 23 -2.17 22.48 25.03
CA ARG A 23 -1.13 23.42 25.48
C ARG A 23 -0.33 22.96 26.70
N THR A 24 -0.51 21.71 27.12
CA THR A 24 0.17 21.16 28.29
C THR A 24 1.22 20.12 27.90
N LEU A 25 2.16 19.90 28.82
CA LEU A 25 2.93 18.65 28.87
C LEU A 25 2.47 17.84 30.06
N LYS A 26 2.32 16.54 29.89
CA LYS A 26 2.00 15.61 30.99
C LYS A 26 3.14 14.63 31.19
N LEU A 27 3.46 14.39 32.45
CA LEU A 27 4.42 13.37 32.87
C LEU A 27 3.64 12.16 33.35
N TRP A 28 4.09 10.98 32.97
CA TRP A 28 3.45 9.71 33.26
C TRP A 28 4.46 8.74 33.83
N ASP A 29 4.06 8.02 34.86
CA ASP A 29 4.83 6.90 35.36
C ASP A 29 4.65 5.70 34.42
N VAL A 30 5.78 5.14 33.96
CA VAL A 30 5.77 4.06 32.97
C VAL A 30 5.17 2.77 33.53
N GLN A 31 5.37 2.49 34.81
CA GLN A 31 4.96 1.23 35.42
C GLN A 31 3.47 1.21 35.77
N THR A 32 2.94 2.34 36.24
CA THR A 32 1.57 2.46 36.74
C THR A 32 0.62 3.11 35.75
N GLY A 33 1.13 3.81 34.74
CA GLY A 33 0.32 4.58 33.79
C GLY A 33 -0.31 5.84 34.38
N ASN A 34 0.02 6.20 35.62
CA ASN A 34 -0.54 7.36 36.29
C ASN A 34 0.09 8.66 35.79
N CYS A 35 -0.74 9.70 35.65
CA CYS A 35 -0.23 11.05 35.40
C CYS A 35 0.41 11.60 36.68
N LEU A 36 1.73 11.81 36.64
CA LEU A 36 2.51 12.35 37.75
C LEU A 36 2.36 13.86 37.86
N GLN A 37 2.37 14.55 36.72
CA GLN A 37 2.38 16.02 36.69
C GLN A 37 1.83 16.56 35.39
N THR A 38 1.18 17.73 35.44
CA THR A 38 0.79 18.50 34.26
C THR A 38 1.50 19.85 34.29
N LEU A 39 2.31 20.13 33.29
CA LEU A 39 3.05 21.38 33.10
C LEU A 39 2.23 22.30 32.19
N THR A 40 1.86 23.46 32.72
CA THR A 40 1.06 24.48 32.02
C THR A 40 1.86 25.76 31.88
N GLY A 41 1.84 26.38 30.69
CA GLY A 41 2.47 27.69 30.49
C GLY A 41 2.76 28.08 29.05
N HIS A 42 2.64 27.15 28.09
CA HIS A 42 2.56 27.51 26.67
C HIS A 42 1.20 28.14 26.35
N SER A 43 1.19 29.11 25.43
CA SER A 43 -0.05 29.78 24.99
C SER A 43 -0.70 29.08 23.79
N SER A 44 -0.04 28.09 23.21
CA SER A 44 -0.51 27.28 22.08
C SER A 44 -0.02 25.83 22.18
N TRP A 45 -0.25 25.03 21.14
CA TRP A 45 0.07 23.61 21.10
C TRP A 45 1.53 23.33 21.43
N VAL A 46 1.78 22.29 22.21
CA VAL A 46 3.14 21.81 22.45
C VAL A 46 3.46 20.77 21.39
N LEU A 47 4.51 21.01 20.61
CA LEU A 47 4.82 20.24 19.40
C LEU A 47 6.01 19.31 19.57
N SER A 48 6.87 19.54 20.58
CA SER A 48 8.05 18.73 20.83
C SER A 48 8.46 18.80 22.29
N ALA A 49 9.03 17.72 22.81
CA ALA A 49 9.56 17.62 24.16
C ALA A 49 10.87 16.80 24.17
N ALA A 50 11.85 17.22 24.96
CA ALA A 50 13.12 16.51 25.12
C ALA A 50 13.62 16.60 26.57
N TYR A 51 14.03 15.48 27.16
CA TYR A 51 14.66 15.46 28.48
C TYR A 51 16.12 15.89 28.41
N HIS A 52 16.57 16.60 29.44
CA HIS A 52 18.00 16.85 29.62
C HIS A 52 18.73 15.53 29.94
N PRO A 53 19.95 15.31 29.41
CA PRO A 53 20.63 14.02 29.52
C PRO A 53 20.93 13.56 30.95
N THR A 54 21.20 14.51 31.87
CA THR A 54 21.64 14.19 33.25
C THR A 54 20.90 14.92 34.38
N LYS A 55 19.98 15.84 34.07
CA LYS A 55 19.33 16.72 35.05
C LYS A 55 17.82 16.52 34.95
N PRO A 56 17.05 16.74 36.03
CA PRO A 56 15.59 16.65 36.02
C PRO A 56 14.98 17.87 35.30
N LEU A 57 15.35 18.08 34.04
CA LEU A 57 14.89 19.18 33.20
C LEU A 57 14.20 18.63 31.95
N LEU A 58 13.17 19.33 31.51
CA LEU A 58 12.48 19.06 30.25
C LEU A 58 12.47 20.32 29.41
N LEU A 59 12.73 20.17 28.12
CA LEU A 59 12.61 21.22 27.13
C LEU A 59 11.36 20.97 26.30
N SER A 60 10.59 22.00 26.02
CA SER A 60 9.46 21.96 25.10
C SER A 60 9.57 23.01 24.01
N GLY A 61 9.10 22.67 22.81
CA GLY A 61 8.89 23.60 21.70
C GLY A 61 7.41 23.69 21.36
N SER A 62 6.93 24.89 21.03
CA SER A 62 5.50 25.14 20.84
C SER A 62 5.18 25.92 19.57
N HIS A 63 3.92 25.80 19.17
CA HIS A 63 3.29 26.65 18.17
C HIS A 63 3.20 28.13 18.59
N ASP A 64 3.49 28.47 19.86
CA ASP A 64 3.60 29.87 20.33
C ASP A 64 4.94 30.55 20.03
N HIS A 65 5.79 29.91 19.21
CA HIS A 65 7.10 30.37 18.76
C HIS A 65 8.18 30.37 19.86
N SER A 66 7.85 29.87 21.06
CA SER A 66 8.78 29.80 22.18
C SER A 66 9.26 28.39 22.45
N LEU A 67 10.41 28.31 23.12
CA LEU A 67 10.81 27.12 23.85
C LEU A 67 10.73 27.39 25.34
N LYS A 68 10.39 26.36 26.13
CA LYS A 68 10.38 26.45 27.59
C LYS A 68 11.21 25.35 28.20
N LEU A 69 12.01 25.73 29.20
CA LEU A 69 12.78 24.82 30.04
C LEU A 69 12.04 24.67 31.37
N TRP A 70 11.74 23.44 31.74
CA TRP A 70 10.96 23.08 32.92
C TRP A 70 11.84 22.35 33.92
N ASP A 71 11.67 22.68 35.20
CA ASP A 71 12.16 21.86 36.31
C ASP A 71 11.13 20.78 36.61
N LEU A 72 11.53 19.52 36.50
CA LEU A 72 10.65 18.37 36.74
C LEU A 72 10.44 18.09 38.23
N THR A 73 11.28 18.64 39.10
CA THR A 73 11.15 18.49 40.55
C THR A 73 10.06 19.41 41.09
N THR A 74 9.98 20.63 40.55
CA THR A 74 9.04 21.67 41.03
C THR A 74 7.85 21.86 40.10
N GLY A 75 7.94 21.46 38.83
CA GLY A 75 6.95 21.72 37.79
C GLY A 75 6.97 23.12 37.21
N THR A 76 7.95 23.95 37.58
CA THR A 76 7.97 25.36 37.18
C THR A 76 8.74 25.56 35.88
N CYS A 77 8.30 26.51 35.06
CA CYS A 77 9.07 26.99 33.91
C CYS A 77 10.26 27.82 34.41
N LEU A 78 11.48 27.32 34.23
CA LEU A 78 12.73 28.01 34.61
C LEU A 78 13.11 29.11 33.62
N GLN A 79 12.90 28.86 32.33
CA GLN A 79 13.31 29.78 31.27
C GLN A 79 12.39 29.68 30.06
N THR A 80 12.06 30.83 29.47
CA THR A 80 11.39 30.90 28.15
C THR A 80 12.38 31.48 27.15
N LEU A 81 12.70 30.71 26.11
CA LEU A 81 13.59 31.11 25.03
C LEU A 81 12.75 31.60 23.85
N THR A 82 12.92 32.88 23.49
CA THR A 82 12.20 33.54 22.40
C THR A 82 13.17 33.95 21.30
N GLY A 83 12.80 33.72 20.04
CA GLY A 83 13.63 34.11 18.90
C GLY A 83 13.30 33.41 17.58
N HIS A 84 12.47 32.37 17.61
CA HIS A 84 11.77 31.89 16.42
C HIS A 84 10.62 32.84 16.06
N THR A 85 10.34 32.98 14.76
CA THR A 85 9.27 33.86 14.26
C THR A 85 7.98 33.09 13.90
N ASP A 86 8.02 31.77 14.02
CA ASP A 86 6.92 30.85 13.72
C ASP A 86 7.06 29.60 14.61
N ALA A 87 6.13 28.64 14.49
CA ALA A 87 6.02 27.43 15.30
C ALA A 87 7.32 26.62 15.38
N VAL A 88 7.69 26.22 16.60
CA VAL A 88 8.86 25.37 16.87
C VAL A 88 8.43 23.91 16.84
N TRP A 89 8.84 23.18 15.80
CA TRP A 89 8.43 21.80 15.55
C TRP A 89 9.29 20.75 16.23
N SER A 90 10.57 21.06 16.47
CA SER A 90 11.51 20.09 17.01
C SER A 90 12.53 20.75 17.90
N VAL A 91 12.81 20.11 19.04
CA VAL A 91 13.80 20.53 20.01
C VAL A 91 14.64 19.34 20.45
N ALA A 92 15.92 19.56 20.76
CA ALA A 92 16.79 18.54 21.30
C ALA A 92 17.86 19.14 22.23
N PHE A 93 18.27 18.37 23.23
CA PHE A 93 19.47 18.66 23.99
C PHE A 93 20.69 18.06 23.29
N HIS A 94 21.79 18.82 23.31
CA HIS A 94 23.11 18.28 23.05
C HIS A 94 23.45 17.21 24.09
N PRO A 95 24.21 16.14 23.76
CA PRO A 95 24.56 15.07 24.70
C PRO A 95 25.22 15.55 26.01
N GLU A 96 26.02 16.62 25.95
CA GLU A 96 26.60 17.26 27.14
C GLU A 96 25.63 18.13 27.97
N GLY A 97 24.42 18.39 27.45
CA GLY A 97 23.36 19.15 28.13
C GLY A 97 23.53 20.67 28.16
N LYS A 98 24.65 21.22 27.69
CA LYS A 98 24.93 22.67 27.71
C LYS A 98 24.29 23.45 26.57
N THR A 99 23.97 22.78 25.47
CA THR A 99 23.44 23.39 24.25
C THR A 99 22.09 22.77 23.90
N ILE A 100 21.17 23.60 23.40
CA ILE A 100 19.87 23.18 22.87
C ILE A 100 19.85 23.44 21.37
N ALA A 101 19.28 22.53 20.59
CA ALA A 101 18.89 22.79 19.21
C ALA A 101 17.38 22.95 19.10
N SER A 102 16.94 23.87 18.24
CA SER A 102 15.54 24.06 17.89
C SER A 102 15.37 24.32 16.41
N ALA A 103 14.25 23.90 15.83
CA ALA A 103 13.88 24.22 14.47
C ALA A 103 12.37 24.29 14.27
N GLY A 104 11.93 25.04 13.26
CA GLY A 104 10.53 25.35 13.09
C GLY A 104 10.08 25.77 11.69
N CYS A 105 8.85 26.27 11.63
CA CYS A 105 8.19 26.77 10.41
C CYS A 105 8.88 28.00 9.82
N ASP A 106 9.66 28.73 10.60
CA ASP A 106 10.44 29.87 10.10
C ASP A 106 11.66 29.46 9.24
N ARG A 107 11.85 28.16 9.01
CA ARG A 107 12.91 27.56 8.17
C ARG A 107 14.32 27.78 8.74
N THR A 108 14.42 28.13 10.02
CA THR A 108 15.69 28.31 10.71
C THR A 108 15.94 27.19 11.72
N LEU A 109 17.22 26.86 11.91
CA LEU A 109 17.66 26.16 13.11
C LEU A 109 18.31 27.15 14.06
N LYS A 110 18.17 26.95 15.35
CA LYS A 110 18.87 27.75 16.37
C LYS A 110 19.58 26.84 17.36
N LEU A 111 20.81 27.19 17.67
CA LEU A 111 21.60 26.60 18.76
C LEU A 111 21.62 27.58 19.93
N TRP A 112 21.10 27.16 21.07
CA TRP A 112 20.99 27.98 22.28
C TRP A 112 21.98 27.51 23.32
N ASP A 113 22.69 28.45 23.93
CA ASP A 113 23.45 28.19 25.13
C ASP A 113 22.48 28.16 26.34
N LEU A 114 22.47 27.05 27.10
CA LEU A 114 21.53 26.84 28.18
C LEU A 114 21.70 27.86 29.31
N ALA A 115 22.93 28.27 29.62
CA ALA A 115 23.22 29.15 30.75
C ALA A 115 22.82 30.61 30.47
N THR A 116 23.04 31.07 29.23
CA THR A 116 22.85 32.46 28.84
C THR A 116 21.55 32.69 28.07
N GLY A 117 20.94 31.66 27.51
CA GLY A 117 19.77 31.75 26.63
C GLY A 117 20.07 32.39 25.27
N LYS A 118 21.34 32.62 24.92
CA LYS A 118 21.72 33.24 23.64
C LYS A 118 21.62 32.23 22.51
N ALA A 119 21.04 32.65 21.38
CA ALA A 119 20.87 31.82 20.18
C ALA A 119 21.88 32.18 19.08
N ARG A 120 22.44 31.14 18.44
CA ARG A 120 23.06 31.23 17.12
C ARG A 120 22.07 30.69 16.08
N THR A 121 21.75 31.48 15.07
CA THR A 121 20.81 31.06 14.00
C THR A 121 21.56 30.45 12.82
N LEU A 122 21.11 29.28 12.36
CA LEU A 122 21.61 28.58 11.18
C LEU A 122 20.53 28.62 10.09
N THR A 123 20.91 29.07 8.90
CA THR A 123 20.01 29.25 7.76
C THR A 123 20.44 28.39 6.58
N GLY A 124 19.49 27.93 5.77
CA GLY A 124 19.81 27.21 4.52
C GLY A 124 18.73 26.23 4.03
N HIS A 125 17.77 25.85 4.88
CA HIS A 125 16.64 25.02 4.43
C HIS A 125 15.68 25.83 3.54
N PRO A 126 15.21 25.28 2.41
CA PRO A 126 14.27 25.96 1.52
C PRO A 126 12.83 25.95 2.07
N LYS A 127 12.50 25.00 2.95
CA LYS A 127 11.17 24.74 3.51
C LYS A 127 11.23 24.58 5.03
N GLU A 128 10.06 24.51 5.65
CA GLU A 128 9.84 24.39 7.09
C GLU A 128 10.52 23.13 7.63
N ILE A 129 11.20 23.27 8.77
CA ILE A 129 12.02 22.21 9.34
C ILE A 129 11.17 21.42 10.33
N LYS A 130 11.12 20.09 10.15
CA LYS A 130 10.20 19.23 10.88
C LYS A 130 10.85 18.49 12.03
N CYS A 131 12.08 18.03 11.84
CA CYS A 131 12.81 17.27 12.85
C CYS A 131 14.31 17.58 12.82
N LEU A 132 14.94 17.44 13.98
CA LEU A 132 16.38 17.55 14.18
C LEU A 132 16.85 16.49 15.18
N ALA A 133 18.14 16.15 15.14
CA ALA A 133 18.79 15.32 16.15
C ALA A 133 20.29 15.62 16.19
N PHE A 134 20.88 15.56 17.38
CA PHE A 134 22.33 15.55 17.54
C PHE A 134 22.88 14.14 17.31
N SER A 135 24.12 14.07 16.81
CA SER A 135 24.93 12.87 16.91
C SER A 135 25.21 12.54 18.39
N PRO A 136 25.34 11.26 18.77
CA PRO A 136 25.74 10.86 20.11
C PRO A 136 27.02 11.54 20.64
N ASP A 137 27.99 11.86 19.77
CA ASP A 137 29.20 12.61 20.14
C ASP A 137 29.01 14.13 20.18
N GLY A 138 27.83 14.63 19.80
CA GLY A 138 27.44 16.03 19.83
C GLY A 138 28.06 16.91 18.73
N LYS A 139 28.95 16.37 17.89
CA LYS A 139 29.68 17.18 16.89
C LYS A 139 28.84 17.55 15.68
N THR A 140 27.87 16.71 15.33
CA THR A 140 27.03 16.88 14.14
C THR A 140 25.57 17.05 14.55
N LEU A 141 24.88 17.99 13.92
CA LEU A 141 23.43 18.13 14.00
C LEU A 141 22.84 17.73 12.63
N ALA A 142 21.88 16.81 12.62
CA ALA A 142 21.09 16.52 11.42
C ALA A 142 19.74 17.21 11.50
N SER A 143 19.22 17.61 10.35
CA SER A 143 17.94 18.32 10.25
C SER A 143 17.23 17.97 8.96
N ALA A 144 15.91 17.86 9.01
CA ALA A 144 15.09 17.55 7.85
C ALA A 144 13.86 18.45 7.77
N CYS A 145 13.46 18.78 6.54
CA CYS A 145 12.40 19.73 6.24
C CYS A 145 11.22 19.07 5.49
N PHE A 146 10.13 19.81 5.28
CA PHE A 146 9.03 19.42 4.38
C PHE A 146 9.41 19.39 2.89
N GLY A 147 10.70 19.38 2.59
CA GLY A 147 11.27 19.14 1.27
C GLY A 147 12.11 17.85 1.25
N PRO A 148 12.65 17.49 0.09
CA PRO A 148 13.31 16.20 -0.14
C PRO A 148 14.72 16.10 0.47
N THR A 149 15.11 17.04 1.32
CA THR A 149 16.51 17.24 1.73
C THR A 149 16.72 17.08 3.23
N VAL A 150 17.79 16.37 3.56
CA VAL A 150 18.38 16.31 4.90
C VAL A 150 19.68 17.10 4.89
N ARG A 151 19.96 17.85 5.96
CA ARG A 151 21.19 18.64 6.11
C ARG A 151 21.94 18.25 7.36
N PHE A 152 23.27 18.25 7.26
CA PHE A 152 24.21 17.95 8.33
C PHE A 152 25.03 19.19 8.64
N TRP A 153 25.06 19.57 9.92
CA TRP A 153 25.68 20.78 10.41
C TRP A 153 26.77 20.45 11.40
N ASP A 154 27.87 21.18 11.32
CA ASP A 154 28.89 21.20 12.37
C ASP A 154 28.41 22.05 13.54
N VAL A 155 28.37 21.49 14.75
CA VAL A 155 27.80 22.18 15.91
C VAL A 155 28.70 23.31 16.41
N ALA A 156 30.03 23.15 16.31
CA ALA A 156 30.98 24.14 16.81
C ALA A 156 30.98 25.41 15.95
N THR A 157 30.98 25.25 14.63
CA THR A 157 31.04 26.34 13.64
C THR A 157 29.65 26.82 13.22
N GLY A 158 28.63 25.96 13.28
CA GLY A 158 27.29 26.25 12.74
C GLY A 158 27.21 26.14 11.21
N THR A 159 28.21 25.55 10.55
CA THR A 159 28.25 25.47 9.08
C THR A 159 27.58 24.20 8.56
N CYS A 160 26.91 24.30 7.41
CA CYS A 160 26.34 23.13 6.74
C CYS A 160 27.46 22.34 6.05
N GLN A 161 27.77 21.14 6.53
CA GLN A 161 28.84 20.31 6.00
C GLN A 161 28.39 19.46 4.81
N ALA A 162 27.14 18.98 4.83
CA ALA A 162 26.61 18.13 3.77
C ALA A 162 25.10 18.28 3.59
N ILE A 163 24.63 17.97 2.38
CA ILE A 163 23.21 17.96 2.00
C ILE A 163 22.91 16.62 1.33
N GLY A 164 22.04 15.83 1.96
CA GLY A 164 21.47 14.63 1.35
C GLY A 164 20.23 14.99 0.54
N GLN A 165 20.20 14.59 -0.72
CA GLN A 165 19.02 14.68 -1.59
C GLN A 165 18.60 13.27 -1.99
N GLY A 166 17.30 12.98 -1.97
CA GLY A 166 16.81 11.70 -2.48
C GLY A 166 15.42 11.28 -2.00
N HIS A 167 14.85 11.91 -0.97
CA HIS A 167 13.43 11.72 -0.64
C HIS A 167 12.56 12.35 -1.72
N SER A 168 11.37 11.80 -1.94
CA SER A 168 10.43 12.32 -2.94
C SER A 168 9.40 13.28 -2.33
N THR A 169 9.16 13.14 -1.02
CA THR A 169 8.24 14.00 -0.26
C THR A 169 8.95 14.63 0.96
N GLY A 170 8.16 15.11 1.93
CA GLY A 170 8.65 15.91 3.05
C GLY A 170 8.97 15.06 4.28
N ILE A 171 10.27 14.94 4.58
CA ILE A 171 10.80 14.10 5.66
C ILE A 171 10.15 14.43 7.00
N ARG A 172 9.59 13.41 7.68
CA ARG A 172 8.88 13.59 8.95
C ARG A 172 9.72 13.30 10.18
N THR A 173 10.63 12.34 10.09
CA THR A 173 11.43 11.90 11.23
C THR A 173 12.87 11.63 10.81
N LEU A 174 13.79 11.80 11.76
CA LEU A 174 15.19 11.44 11.60
C LEU A 174 15.80 10.97 12.93
N ALA A 175 16.82 10.12 12.86
CA ALA A 175 17.60 9.68 14.02
C ALA A 175 19.05 9.35 13.65
N PHE A 176 19.97 9.50 14.60
CA PHE A 176 21.37 9.07 14.46
C PHE A 176 21.56 7.63 14.94
N SER A 177 22.49 6.91 14.31
CA SER A 177 23.04 5.67 14.84
C SER A 177 23.94 5.94 16.04
N PRO A 178 24.04 5.01 17.01
CA PRO A 178 24.89 5.16 18.20
C PRO A 178 26.39 5.37 17.90
N ASP A 179 26.85 4.92 16.73
CA ASP A 179 28.25 5.04 16.30
C ASP A 179 28.58 6.37 15.58
N ASN A 180 27.62 7.30 15.49
CA ASN A 180 27.71 8.59 14.81
C ASN A 180 27.87 8.54 13.28
N ARG A 181 27.88 7.36 12.66
CA ARG A 181 28.19 7.23 11.23
C ARG A 181 26.99 7.40 10.33
N THR A 182 25.80 7.09 10.82
CA THR A 182 24.62 6.94 10.00
C THR A 182 23.46 7.76 10.53
N VAL A 183 22.72 8.41 9.63
CA VAL A 183 21.44 9.03 9.93
C VAL A 183 20.36 8.31 9.17
N VAL A 184 19.27 7.98 9.85
CA VAL A 184 18.07 7.39 9.26
C VAL A 184 17.00 8.46 9.17
N THR A 185 16.27 8.48 8.06
CA THR A 185 15.16 9.41 7.80
C THR A 185 13.94 8.64 7.32
N GLY A 186 12.75 9.06 7.73
CA GLY A 186 11.48 8.45 7.30
C GLY A 186 10.46 9.49 6.86
N ASP A 187 9.66 9.12 5.86
CA ASP A 187 8.71 10.00 5.18
C ASP A 187 7.38 9.28 4.84
N ASN A 188 6.37 10.05 4.44
CA ASN A 188 5.06 9.64 3.95
C ASN A 188 5.10 8.85 2.64
N ASP A 189 6.20 8.91 1.89
CA ASP A 189 6.42 8.09 0.69
C ASP A 189 6.70 6.62 1.03
N GLN A 190 6.62 6.25 2.32
CA GLN A 190 6.88 4.91 2.84
C GLN A 190 8.34 4.48 2.65
N ILE A 191 9.26 5.43 2.44
CA ILE A 191 10.68 5.18 2.26
C ILE A 191 11.44 5.57 3.54
N VAL A 192 12.35 4.69 3.96
CA VAL A 192 13.34 4.96 4.99
C VAL A 192 14.72 5.02 4.35
N LYS A 193 15.41 6.17 4.46
CA LYS A 193 16.77 6.34 3.89
C LYS A 193 17.82 6.42 4.97
N PHE A 194 18.96 5.83 4.69
CA PHE A 194 20.18 5.86 5.49
C PHE A 194 21.19 6.75 4.79
N TRP A 195 21.78 7.66 5.56
CA TRP A 195 22.74 8.64 5.10
C TRP A 195 24.04 8.46 5.86
N ASP A 196 25.18 8.52 5.17
CA ASP A 196 26.46 8.70 5.84
C ASP A 196 26.50 10.12 6.42
N ALA A 197 26.63 10.24 7.74
CA ALA A 197 26.50 11.51 8.47
C ALA A 197 27.59 12.53 8.13
N ARG A 198 28.74 12.07 7.63
CA ARG A 198 29.89 12.92 7.28
C ARG A 198 29.78 13.47 5.87
N THR A 199 29.34 12.63 4.93
CA THR A 199 29.31 12.96 3.49
C THR A 199 27.93 13.39 3.00
N GLY A 200 26.87 13.10 3.76
CA GLY A 200 25.48 13.29 3.36
C GLY A 200 25.04 12.39 2.20
N LYS A 201 25.86 11.41 1.80
CA LYS A 201 25.49 10.46 0.74
C LYS A 201 24.48 9.45 1.28
N CYS A 202 23.46 9.17 0.47
CA CYS A 202 22.55 8.06 0.73
C CYS A 202 23.35 6.76 0.62
N ILE A 203 23.49 6.03 1.72
CA ILE A 203 24.19 4.75 1.79
C ILE A 203 23.24 3.56 1.68
N ASN A 204 21.97 3.74 2.03
CA ASN A 204 20.95 2.71 1.85
C ASN A 204 19.56 3.34 1.74
N THR A 205 18.65 2.69 1.02
CA THR A 205 17.24 3.07 0.92
C THR A 205 16.40 1.81 1.14
N LEU A 206 15.53 1.86 2.13
CA LEU A 206 14.49 0.87 2.35
C LEU A 206 13.17 1.44 1.85
N ALA A 207 12.48 0.72 0.98
CA ALA A 207 11.12 1.03 0.61
C ALA A 207 10.17 0.08 1.36
N GLY A 208 9.12 0.63 1.97
CA GLY A 208 7.99 -0.13 2.50
C GLY A 208 7.18 -0.72 1.36
N TYR A 209 7.13 -2.04 1.28
CA TYR A 209 6.26 -2.76 0.35
C TYR A 209 4.84 -2.82 0.91
N THR A 210 4.00 -1.82 0.65
CA THR A 210 2.54 -2.06 0.62
C THR A 210 2.06 -1.86 -0.80
N ASN A 211 2.14 -2.93 -1.58
CA ASN A 211 1.66 -2.90 -2.96
C ASN A 211 0.28 -3.55 -2.99
N TRP A 212 -0.78 -2.79 -3.30
CA TRP A 212 -2.11 -3.36 -3.51
C TRP A 212 -2.10 -4.42 -4.60
N VAL A 213 -2.79 -5.55 -4.37
CA VAL A 213 -2.95 -6.61 -5.37
C VAL A 213 -4.29 -6.47 -6.06
N TRP A 214 -4.28 -6.16 -7.36
CA TRP A 214 -5.50 -5.91 -8.13
C TRP A 214 -6.01 -7.14 -8.86
N ALA A 215 -5.11 -7.92 -9.46
CA ALA A 215 -5.43 -9.12 -10.21
C ALA A 215 -4.52 -10.27 -9.81
N ILE A 216 -5.08 -11.48 -9.81
CA ILE A 216 -4.34 -12.73 -9.63
C ILE A 216 -4.85 -13.77 -10.64
N ALA A 217 -4.01 -14.74 -11.00
CA ALA A 217 -4.40 -15.89 -11.81
C ALA A 217 -3.48 -17.09 -11.55
N TYR A 218 -4.03 -18.29 -11.46
CA TYR A 218 -3.26 -19.54 -11.52
C TYR A 218 -2.81 -19.83 -12.96
N SER A 219 -1.65 -20.48 -13.09
CA SER A 219 -1.30 -21.16 -14.34
C SER A 219 -2.19 -22.39 -14.58
N PRO A 220 -2.37 -22.84 -15.83
CA PRO A 220 -3.19 -24.01 -16.14
C PRO A 220 -2.77 -25.29 -15.42
N ASP A 221 -1.48 -25.42 -15.09
CA ASP A 221 -0.93 -26.56 -14.33
C ASP A 221 -0.99 -26.38 -12.80
N GLY A 222 -1.44 -25.21 -12.31
CA GLY A 222 -1.56 -24.87 -10.89
C GLY A 222 -0.24 -24.67 -10.14
N LYS A 223 0.91 -24.78 -10.81
CA LYS A 223 2.23 -24.69 -10.16
C LYS A 223 2.73 -23.27 -9.98
N THR A 224 2.27 -22.36 -10.84
CA THR A 224 2.66 -20.96 -10.78
C THR A 224 1.44 -20.06 -10.61
N LEU A 225 1.68 -18.88 -10.03
CA LEU A 225 0.67 -17.85 -9.84
C LEU A 225 1.22 -16.53 -10.39
N ALA A 226 0.37 -15.76 -11.07
CA ALA A 226 0.68 -14.40 -11.45
C ALA A 226 -0.15 -13.40 -10.64
N SER A 227 0.43 -12.25 -10.32
CA SER A 227 -0.26 -11.19 -9.59
C SER A 227 0.18 -9.79 -10.02
N SER A 228 -0.75 -8.84 -10.09
CA SER A 228 -0.45 -7.44 -10.36
C SER A 228 -0.36 -6.61 -9.09
N TYR A 229 0.50 -5.61 -9.11
CA TYR A 229 0.79 -4.76 -7.97
C TYR A 229 0.64 -3.27 -8.27
N LEU A 230 0.41 -2.47 -7.20
CA LEU A 230 0.37 -1.01 -7.27
C LEU A 230 1.65 -0.39 -7.85
N ASP A 231 2.80 -1.06 -7.71
CA ASP A 231 4.10 -0.65 -8.25
C ASP A 231 4.23 -0.86 -9.77
N HIS A 232 3.11 -1.14 -10.47
CA HIS A 232 3.04 -1.37 -11.91
C HIS A 232 3.85 -2.59 -12.38
N SER A 233 4.14 -3.52 -11.48
CA SER A 233 4.77 -4.80 -11.81
C SER A 233 3.78 -5.95 -11.83
N VAL A 234 4.09 -6.96 -12.64
CA VAL A 234 3.50 -8.30 -12.50
C VAL A 234 4.54 -9.20 -11.87
N ARG A 235 4.13 -10.03 -10.91
CA ARG A 235 5.02 -11.01 -10.27
C ARG A 235 4.54 -12.42 -10.53
N ILE A 236 5.51 -13.30 -10.73
CA ILE A 236 5.29 -14.73 -10.92
C ILE A 236 5.78 -15.44 -9.67
N TRP A 237 4.96 -16.34 -9.15
CA TRP A 237 5.20 -17.06 -7.91
C TRP A 237 5.19 -18.55 -8.17
N ASP A 238 6.00 -19.27 -7.41
CA ASP A 238 5.86 -20.70 -7.23
C ASP A 238 4.82 -20.96 -6.13
N VAL A 239 3.80 -21.76 -6.43
CA VAL A 239 2.65 -21.98 -5.53
C VAL A 239 3.00 -22.85 -4.33
N GLU A 240 3.94 -23.77 -4.48
CA GLU A 240 4.32 -24.72 -3.43
C GLU A 240 5.22 -24.04 -2.39
N THR A 241 6.29 -23.41 -2.86
CA THR A 241 7.30 -22.75 -2.02
C THR A 241 6.87 -21.35 -1.58
N GLY A 242 5.96 -20.72 -2.33
CA GLY A 242 5.55 -19.34 -2.14
C GLY A 242 6.60 -18.29 -2.53
N THR A 243 7.61 -18.70 -3.30
CA THR A 243 8.71 -17.82 -3.70
C THR A 243 8.36 -17.00 -4.94
N CYS A 244 8.81 -15.75 -4.99
CA CYS A 244 8.70 -14.91 -6.18
C CYS A 244 9.77 -15.32 -7.19
N LEU A 245 9.36 -15.94 -8.29
CA LEU A 245 10.22 -16.42 -9.37
C LEU A 245 10.70 -15.29 -10.28
N GLN A 246 9.79 -14.38 -10.65
CA GLN A 246 10.07 -13.30 -11.60
C GLN A 246 9.30 -12.03 -11.27
N ILE A 247 9.86 -10.87 -11.64
CA ILE A 247 9.21 -9.56 -11.58
C ILE A 247 9.25 -8.98 -13.00
N LEU A 248 8.09 -8.84 -13.61
CA LEU A 248 7.89 -8.31 -14.96
C LEU A 248 7.55 -6.83 -14.84
N THR A 249 8.47 -5.98 -15.32
CA THR A 249 8.35 -4.52 -15.26
C THR A 249 8.14 -3.94 -16.65
N GLY A 250 7.34 -2.87 -16.74
CA GLY A 250 7.16 -2.15 -18.00
C GLY A 250 5.84 -1.38 -18.10
N HIS A 251 4.79 -1.80 -17.39
CA HIS A 251 3.57 -1.01 -17.29
C HIS A 251 3.87 0.33 -16.60
N THR A 252 3.17 1.39 -17.04
CA THR A 252 3.38 2.75 -16.52
C THR A 252 2.20 3.26 -15.68
N ALA A 253 1.19 2.42 -15.47
CA ALA A 253 0.01 2.71 -14.66
C ALA A 253 -0.55 1.41 -14.06
N TRP A 254 -1.72 1.46 -13.43
CA TRP A 254 -2.32 0.31 -12.74
C TRP A 254 -2.64 -0.84 -13.69
N ILE A 255 -2.44 -2.06 -13.21
CA ILE A 255 -2.66 -3.30 -13.96
C ILE A 255 -3.89 -3.99 -13.39
N TRP A 256 -4.94 -4.09 -14.19
CA TRP A 256 -6.28 -4.48 -13.77
C TRP A 256 -6.62 -5.94 -14.02
N ALA A 257 -5.99 -6.55 -15.02
CA ALA A 257 -6.19 -7.97 -15.31
C ALA A 257 -4.91 -8.64 -15.81
N ILE A 258 -4.82 -9.92 -15.50
CA ILE A 258 -3.77 -10.84 -15.90
C ILE A 258 -4.43 -12.15 -16.33
N ALA A 259 -3.89 -12.82 -17.35
CA ALA A 259 -4.29 -14.17 -17.73
C ALA A 259 -3.11 -14.97 -18.27
N PHE A 260 -3.03 -16.25 -17.91
CA PHE A 260 -2.09 -17.19 -18.55
C PHE A 260 -2.62 -17.65 -19.91
N SER A 261 -1.70 -17.93 -20.84
CA SER A 261 -2.03 -18.67 -22.05
C SER A 261 -2.48 -20.09 -21.71
N PRO A 262 -3.31 -20.75 -22.55
CA PRO A 262 -3.75 -22.13 -22.29
C PRO A 262 -2.62 -23.14 -22.14
N ASP A 263 -1.47 -22.89 -22.79
CA ASP A 263 -0.26 -23.72 -22.67
C ASP A 263 0.63 -23.38 -21.46
N GLY A 264 0.30 -22.32 -20.71
CA GLY A 264 1.04 -21.83 -19.55
C GLY A 264 2.40 -21.19 -19.84
N GLN A 265 2.81 -21.04 -21.10
CA GLN A 265 4.14 -20.52 -21.45
C GLN A 265 4.22 -18.99 -21.50
N SER A 266 3.06 -18.35 -21.67
CA SER A 266 2.93 -16.90 -21.81
C SER A 266 1.91 -16.33 -20.83
N LEU A 267 2.03 -15.04 -20.58
CA LEU A 267 1.12 -14.28 -19.74
C LEU A 267 0.71 -13.00 -20.45
N VAL A 268 -0.55 -12.60 -20.32
CA VAL A 268 -0.99 -11.26 -20.69
C VAL A 268 -1.35 -10.44 -19.48
N SER A 269 -1.03 -9.15 -19.53
CA SER A 269 -1.48 -8.17 -18.54
C SER A 269 -2.00 -6.92 -19.24
N CYS A 270 -3.01 -6.27 -18.64
CA CYS A 270 -3.57 -5.03 -19.18
C CYS A 270 -3.89 -4.03 -18.07
N GLY A 271 -3.95 -2.74 -18.42
CA GLY A 271 -4.04 -1.68 -17.43
C GLY A 271 -4.47 -0.31 -17.93
N ASP A 272 -4.35 0.68 -17.04
CA ASP A 272 -4.65 2.10 -17.29
C ASP A 272 -3.62 2.80 -18.18
N ASP A 273 -2.51 2.13 -18.50
CA ASP A 273 -1.55 2.64 -19.48
C ASP A 273 -1.99 2.38 -20.93
N GLU A 274 -3.23 1.91 -21.12
CA GLU A 274 -3.84 1.60 -22.41
C GLU A 274 -3.07 0.53 -23.20
N THR A 275 -2.29 -0.30 -22.51
CA THR A 275 -1.53 -1.39 -23.12
C THR A 275 -2.00 -2.76 -22.66
N ILE A 276 -2.00 -3.70 -23.60
CA ILE A 276 -1.98 -5.13 -23.32
C ILE A 276 -0.57 -5.61 -23.56
N ARG A 277 0.06 -6.26 -22.59
CA ARG A 277 1.43 -6.75 -22.67
C ARG A 277 1.43 -8.27 -22.65
N LEU A 278 2.14 -8.86 -23.61
CA LEU A 278 2.39 -10.29 -23.70
C LEU A 278 3.81 -10.59 -23.22
N TRP A 279 3.92 -11.43 -22.21
CA TRP A 279 5.16 -11.80 -21.55
C TRP A 279 5.45 -13.26 -21.81
N ASN A 280 6.71 -13.55 -22.13
CA ASN A 280 7.22 -14.91 -22.19
C ASN A 280 7.73 -15.31 -20.81
N LEU A 281 7.14 -16.34 -20.21
CA LEU A 281 7.49 -16.74 -18.85
C LEU A 281 8.81 -17.50 -18.77
N THR A 282 9.24 -18.14 -19.87
CA THR A 282 10.54 -18.82 -19.95
C THR A 282 11.70 -17.81 -19.93
N THR A 283 11.55 -16.66 -20.60
CA THR A 283 12.60 -15.64 -20.70
C THR A 283 12.43 -14.47 -19.73
N GLY A 284 11.23 -14.29 -19.17
CA GLY A 284 10.87 -13.15 -18.32
C GLY A 284 10.81 -11.81 -19.07
N LYS A 285 10.70 -11.83 -20.40
CA LYS A 285 10.73 -10.64 -21.25
C LYS A 285 9.38 -10.36 -21.91
N LEU A 286 9.15 -9.08 -22.20
CA LEU A 286 8.04 -8.63 -23.03
C LEU A 286 8.27 -9.10 -24.48
N GLU A 287 7.35 -9.90 -25.01
CA GLU A 287 7.36 -10.32 -26.42
C GLU A 287 6.67 -9.31 -27.31
N LYS A 288 5.51 -8.82 -26.87
CA LYS A 288 4.65 -7.94 -27.64
C LYS A 288 3.86 -7.03 -26.70
N TYR A 289 3.59 -5.82 -27.14
CA TYR A 289 2.58 -4.98 -26.50
C TYR A 289 1.62 -4.45 -27.56
N LEU A 290 0.33 -4.46 -27.23
CA LEU A 290 -0.77 -4.03 -28.07
C LEU A 290 -1.30 -2.72 -27.49
N ARG A 291 -1.44 -1.69 -28.32
CA ARG A 291 -1.98 -0.40 -27.87
C ARG A 291 -3.48 -0.35 -28.16
N TYR A 292 -4.25 -0.06 -27.12
CA TYR A 292 -5.71 -0.13 -27.15
C TYR A 292 -6.40 1.08 -27.81
N SER A 293 -5.63 2.18 -28.02
CA SER A 293 -6.08 3.49 -28.49
C SER A 293 -7.16 3.45 -29.59
N THR A 294 -8.34 3.94 -29.25
CA THR A 294 -9.32 4.44 -30.24
C THR A 294 -9.20 5.96 -30.29
N GLN A 295 -9.51 6.58 -31.44
CA GLN A 295 -9.49 8.05 -31.58
C GLN A 295 -10.57 8.76 -30.76
N GLN A 296 -11.50 8.03 -30.13
CA GLN A 296 -12.71 8.59 -29.53
C GLN A 296 -12.72 8.55 -27.99
N TYR A 297 -12.00 7.61 -27.35
CA TYR A 297 -11.90 7.50 -25.90
C TYR A 297 -10.50 7.07 -25.46
N GLN A 298 -9.86 7.87 -24.59
CA GLN A 298 -8.72 7.45 -23.77
C GLN A 298 -9.27 6.76 -22.52
N GLY A 299 -8.81 5.55 -22.22
CA GLY A 299 -9.38 4.79 -21.13
C GLY A 299 -8.74 3.44 -20.85
N GLY A 300 -8.78 3.04 -19.59
CA GLY A 300 -8.12 1.84 -19.09
C GLY A 300 -8.72 0.53 -19.59
N ILE A 301 -7.88 -0.49 -19.67
CA ILE A 301 -8.29 -1.86 -19.98
C ILE A 301 -8.43 -2.63 -18.67
N TRP A 302 -9.60 -3.23 -18.43
CA TRP A 302 -9.94 -3.83 -17.12
C TRP A 302 -10.08 -5.35 -17.16
N SER A 303 -10.20 -5.92 -18.35
CA SER A 303 -10.26 -7.36 -18.55
C SER A 303 -9.50 -7.77 -19.78
N VAL A 304 -8.81 -8.91 -19.68
CA VAL A 304 -8.19 -9.60 -20.79
C VAL A 304 -8.33 -11.10 -20.59
N GLN A 305 -8.53 -11.85 -21.68
CA GLN A 305 -8.56 -13.31 -21.64
C GLN A 305 -8.13 -13.90 -22.98
N TYR A 306 -7.43 -15.03 -22.94
CA TYR A 306 -7.17 -15.85 -24.12
C TYR A 306 -8.43 -16.55 -24.65
N SER A 307 -8.46 -16.76 -25.95
CA SER A 307 -9.29 -17.82 -26.55
C SER A 307 -8.78 -19.20 -26.13
N LEU A 308 -9.64 -20.22 -26.22
CA LEU A 308 -9.32 -21.59 -25.83
C LEU A 308 -8.12 -22.19 -26.60
N ASP A 309 -7.95 -21.78 -27.86
CA ASP A 309 -6.84 -22.19 -28.72
C ASP A 309 -5.55 -21.38 -28.50
N GLY A 310 -5.59 -20.35 -27.66
CA GLY A 310 -4.46 -19.46 -27.39
C GLY A 310 -4.06 -18.55 -28.55
N GLN A 311 -4.82 -18.51 -29.65
CA GLN A 311 -4.47 -17.73 -30.85
C GLN A 311 -4.97 -16.28 -30.79
N PHE A 312 -6.00 -16.02 -30.00
CA PHE A 312 -6.65 -14.72 -29.89
C PHE A 312 -6.69 -14.24 -28.45
N LEU A 313 -6.81 -12.93 -28.28
CA LEU A 313 -7.16 -12.30 -27.00
C LEU A 313 -8.48 -11.57 -27.14
N PHE A 314 -9.28 -11.63 -26.08
CA PHE A 314 -10.40 -10.72 -25.86
C PHE A 314 -10.01 -9.71 -24.80
N SER A 315 -10.30 -8.44 -25.03
CA SER A 315 -10.11 -7.40 -24.02
C SER A 315 -11.33 -6.49 -23.95
N SER A 316 -11.51 -5.88 -22.78
CA SER A 316 -12.58 -4.93 -22.52
C SER A 316 -12.16 -3.88 -21.50
N GLY A 317 -12.83 -2.73 -21.52
CA GLY A 317 -12.55 -1.66 -20.57
C GLY A 317 -13.48 -0.47 -20.76
N GLN A 318 -12.90 0.72 -20.61
CA GLN A 318 -13.65 1.98 -20.53
C GLN A 318 -14.33 2.41 -21.84
N ASP A 319 -13.90 1.91 -23.00
CA ASP A 319 -14.44 2.31 -24.31
C ASP A 319 -15.75 1.61 -24.69
N ALA A 320 -16.35 0.84 -23.78
CA ALA A 320 -17.62 0.13 -23.97
C ALA A 320 -17.61 -0.90 -25.11
N ILE A 321 -16.42 -1.31 -25.58
CA ILE A 321 -16.24 -2.25 -26.69
C ILE A 321 -15.44 -3.45 -26.21
N VAL A 322 -15.90 -4.66 -26.56
CA VAL A 322 -15.02 -5.83 -26.47
C VAL A 322 -14.21 -5.91 -27.75
N LYS A 323 -12.90 -6.13 -27.66
CA LYS A 323 -12.00 -6.27 -28.81
C LYS A 323 -11.41 -7.66 -28.88
N ARG A 324 -11.34 -8.24 -30.07
CA ARG A 324 -10.61 -9.47 -30.36
C ARG A 324 -9.32 -9.14 -31.09
N TRP A 325 -8.20 -9.62 -30.56
CA TRP A 325 -6.87 -9.40 -31.09
C TRP A 325 -6.31 -10.70 -31.64
N ASP A 326 -5.68 -10.64 -32.79
CA ASP A 326 -4.85 -11.73 -33.30
C ASP A 326 -3.46 -11.64 -32.65
N LEU A 327 -3.03 -12.69 -31.96
CA LEU A 327 -1.75 -12.67 -31.26
C LEU A 327 -0.55 -12.78 -32.19
N LYS A 328 -0.73 -13.36 -33.38
CA LYS A 328 0.33 -13.48 -34.39
C LYS A 328 0.62 -12.12 -35.02
N THR A 329 -0.41 -11.40 -35.47
CA THR A 329 -0.25 -10.08 -36.11
C THR A 329 -0.15 -8.95 -35.09
N GLY A 330 -0.83 -9.06 -33.95
CA GLY A 330 -0.98 -7.98 -32.97
C GLY A 330 -2.09 -6.98 -33.32
N GLU A 331 -2.93 -7.28 -34.31
CA GLU A 331 -3.99 -6.39 -34.77
C GLU A 331 -5.33 -6.70 -34.10
N CYS A 332 -6.13 -5.65 -33.89
CA CYS A 332 -7.53 -5.80 -33.50
C CYS A 332 -8.34 -6.23 -34.73
N ILE A 333 -8.80 -7.48 -34.75
CA ILE A 333 -9.47 -8.08 -35.92
C ILE A 333 -11.00 -8.06 -35.84
N GLN A 334 -11.56 -7.87 -34.64
CA GLN A 334 -13.02 -7.78 -34.46
C GLN A 334 -13.35 -6.89 -33.25
N GLN A 335 -14.43 -6.13 -33.38
CA GLN A 335 -15.02 -5.34 -32.30
C GLN A 335 -16.46 -5.81 -32.05
N TYR A 336 -16.85 -5.87 -30.79
CA TYR A 336 -18.21 -6.23 -30.36
C TYR A 336 -18.83 -5.00 -29.69
N GLU A 337 -19.65 -4.28 -30.46
CA GLU A 337 -20.29 -3.03 -30.04
C GLU A 337 -21.73 -3.28 -29.59
N GLY A 338 -22.17 -2.57 -28.55
CA GLY A 338 -23.56 -2.59 -28.12
C GLY A 338 -23.78 -2.28 -26.63
N HIS A 339 -22.74 -2.36 -25.80
CA HIS A 339 -22.74 -1.74 -24.49
C HIS A 339 -22.65 -0.20 -24.64
N HIS A 340 -23.25 0.52 -23.70
CA HIS A 340 -23.23 1.99 -23.63
C HIS A 340 -22.42 2.49 -22.42
N GLY A 341 -22.02 1.59 -21.54
CA GLY A 341 -21.20 1.81 -20.37
C GLY A 341 -19.92 0.99 -20.40
N TRP A 342 -19.07 1.23 -19.40
CA TRP A 342 -17.78 0.57 -19.30
C TRP A 342 -17.93 -0.94 -19.07
N ILE A 343 -17.04 -1.74 -19.68
CA ILE A 343 -17.08 -3.19 -19.58
C ILE A 343 -16.02 -3.68 -18.59
N TRP A 344 -16.46 -4.20 -17.44
CA TRP A 344 -15.59 -4.63 -16.34
C TRP A 344 -14.91 -5.97 -16.59
N LYS A 345 -15.66 -6.97 -17.07
CA LYS A 345 -15.13 -8.31 -17.36
C LYS A 345 -15.64 -8.84 -18.68
N VAL A 346 -14.73 -9.50 -19.39
CA VAL A 346 -15.03 -10.40 -20.51
C VAL A 346 -14.62 -11.83 -20.13
N LYS A 347 -15.49 -12.81 -20.43
CA LYS A 347 -15.23 -14.23 -20.23
C LYS A 347 -15.56 -15.06 -21.48
N HIS A 348 -14.63 -15.88 -21.94
CA HIS A 348 -14.85 -16.85 -23.02
C HIS A 348 -15.51 -18.11 -22.46
N HIS A 349 -16.52 -18.61 -23.19
CA HIS A 349 -17.21 -19.84 -22.86
C HIS A 349 -16.25 -21.05 -22.99
N PRO A 350 -16.29 -22.05 -22.09
CA PRO A 350 -15.30 -23.14 -22.07
C PRO A 350 -15.39 -24.10 -23.28
N HIS A 351 -16.54 -24.16 -23.95
CA HIS A 351 -16.79 -25.15 -25.02
C HIS A 351 -17.37 -24.59 -26.32
N GLN A 352 -17.75 -23.31 -26.33
CA GLN A 352 -18.51 -22.72 -27.44
C GLN A 352 -17.80 -21.45 -27.88
N ASN A 353 -18.07 -21.04 -29.11
CA ASN A 353 -17.59 -19.81 -29.71
C ASN A 353 -18.41 -18.60 -29.22
N ILE A 354 -18.48 -18.45 -27.91
CA ILE A 354 -19.24 -17.41 -27.22
C ILE A 354 -18.34 -16.70 -26.21
N ILE A 355 -18.49 -15.39 -26.11
CA ILE A 355 -17.94 -14.59 -25.01
C ILE A 355 -19.07 -13.89 -24.27
N ALA A 356 -18.93 -13.75 -22.95
CA ALA A 356 -19.79 -12.95 -22.10
C ALA A 356 -19.08 -11.65 -21.72
N SER A 357 -19.78 -10.52 -21.71
CA SER A 357 -19.29 -9.25 -21.19
C SER A 357 -20.23 -8.69 -20.14
N SER A 358 -19.67 -8.08 -19.11
CA SER A 358 -20.39 -7.42 -18.00
C SER A 358 -20.09 -5.93 -17.98
N SER A 359 -21.11 -5.12 -17.73
CA SER A 359 -21.03 -3.68 -17.95
C SER A 359 -21.58 -2.85 -16.79
N ASP A 360 -21.18 -1.57 -16.78
CA ASP A 360 -21.84 -0.47 -16.09
C ASP A 360 -23.30 -0.28 -16.54
N ASP A 361 -23.71 -0.87 -17.67
CA ASP A 361 -25.10 -0.87 -18.16
C ASP A 361 -26.08 -1.72 -17.33
N HIS A 362 -25.59 -2.39 -16.28
CA HIS A 362 -26.31 -3.35 -15.44
C HIS A 362 -26.75 -4.62 -16.19
N ASP A 363 -26.32 -4.80 -17.44
CA ASP A 363 -26.59 -5.95 -18.28
C ASP A 363 -25.34 -6.81 -18.50
N ILE A 364 -25.60 -8.03 -18.99
CA ILE A 364 -24.57 -8.97 -19.43
C ILE A 364 -24.88 -9.33 -20.87
N ARG A 365 -23.89 -9.35 -21.75
CA ARG A 365 -24.10 -9.70 -23.17
C ARG A 365 -23.32 -10.92 -23.56
N LEU A 366 -23.98 -11.83 -24.28
CA LEU A 366 -23.36 -13.00 -24.90
C LEU A 366 -23.17 -12.73 -26.38
N TRP A 367 -21.95 -12.90 -26.87
CA TRP A 367 -21.57 -12.58 -28.24
C TRP A 367 -21.03 -13.82 -28.95
N ASN A 368 -21.37 -13.97 -30.23
CA ASN A 368 -20.76 -14.99 -31.05
C ASN A 368 -19.37 -14.52 -31.52
N THR A 369 -18.33 -15.28 -31.18
CA THR A 369 -16.94 -14.84 -31.42
C THR A 369 -16.58 -14.69 -32.89
N HIS A 370 -17.27 -15.39 -33.79
CA HIS A 370 -16.99 -15.39 -35.23
C HIS A 370 -17.74 -14.29 -35.96
N SER A 371 -19.03 -14.14 -35.68
CA SER A 371 -19.90 -13.18 -36.39
C SER A 371 -19.88 -11.78 -35.79
N GLY A 372 -19.37 -11.61 -34.56
CA GLY A 372 -19.41 -10.32 -33.87
C GLY A 372 -20.78 -9.96 -33.28
N LYS A 373 -21.82 -10.76 -33.55
CA LYS A 373 -23.20 -10.43 -33.18
C LYS A 373 -23.50 -10.76 -31.71
N CYS A 374 -24.23 -9.87 -31.06
CA CYS A 374 -24.85 -10.13 -29.76
C CYS A 374 -25.93 -11.21 -29.93
N ILE A 375 -25.75 -12.34 -29.25
CA ILE A 375 -26.68 -13.48 -29.23
C ILE A 375 -27.80 -13.21 -28.23
N LYS A 376 -27.44 -12.73 -27.02
CA LYS A 376 -28.38 -12.49 -25.92
C LYS A 376 -27.90 -11.34 -25.03
N THR A 377 -28.87 -10.66 -24.43
CA THR A 377 -28.66 -9.69 -23.35
C THR A 377 -29.40 -10.18 -22.11
N LEU A 378 -28.66 -10.43 -21.03
CA LEU A 378 -29.19 -10.88 -19.75
C LEU A 378 -29.41 -9.66 -18.87
N ILE A 379 -30.65 -9.44 -18.44
CA ILE A 379 -31.08 -8.27 -17.68
C ILE A 379 -31.62 -8.73 -16.33
N GLY A 380 -31.18 -8.07 -15.25
CA GLY A 380 -31.72 -8.33 -13.91
C GLY A 380 -30.97 -7.64 -12.78
N HIS A 381 -29.68 -7.34 -12.95
CA HIS A 381 -28.94 -6.52 -11.99
C HIS A 381 -29.47 -5.08 -11.97
N GLN A 382 -29.35 -4.43 -10.81
CA GLN A 382 -29.81 -3.05 -10.59
C GLN A 382 -28.67 -2.04 -10.52
N ASP A 383 -27.43 -2.53 -10.58
CA ASP A 383 -26.21 -1.73 -10.54
C ASP A 383 -25.13 -2.43 -11.40
N LYS A 384 -23.95 -1.83 -11.46
CA LYS A 384 -22.79 -2.28 -12.26
C LYS A 384 -22.51 -3.76 -12.07
N VAL A 385 -22.31 -4.49 -13.16
CA VAL A 385 -21.91 -5.90 -13.12
C VAL A 385 -20.38 -5.95 -13.20
N ARG A 386 -19.72 -6.28 -12.09
CA ARG A 386 -18.26 -6.20 -11.94
C ARG A 386 -17.54 -7.49 -12.26
N SER A 387 -18.20 -8.63 -12.16
CA SER A 387 -17.57 -9.94 -12.30
C SER A 387 -18.42 -10.94 -13.03
N LEU A 388 -17.75 -11.83 -13.77
CA LEU A 388 -18.35 -12.94 -14.50
C LEU A 388 -17.48 -14.20 -14.32
N ALA A 389 -18.15 -15.35 -14.22
CA ALA A 389 -17.50 -16.66 -14.28
C ALA A 389 -18.44 -17.67 -14.95
N PHE A 390 -17.95 -18.41 -15.93
CA PHE A 390 -18.68 -19.57 -16.46
C PHE A 390 -18.40 -20.79 -15.58
N SER A 391 -19.41 -21.64 -15.41
CA SER A 391 -19.21 -22.99 -14.91
C SER A 391 -18.33 -23.77 -15.90
N PRO A 392 -17.54 -24.76 -15.45
CA PRO A 392 -16.64 -25.53 -16.33
C PRO A 392 -17.35 -26.23 -17.48
N ASP A 393 -18.60 -26.67 -17.28
CA ASP A 393 -19.45 -27.28 -18.31
C ASP A 393 -20.09 -26.24 -19.26
N GLY A 394 -19.94 -24.95 -18.97
CA GLY A 394 -20.47 -23.83 -19.74
C GLY A 394 -21.98 -23.56 -19.55
N LYS A 395 -22.73 -24.43 -18.87
CA LYS A 395 -24.20 -24.33 -18.80
C LYS A 395 -24.69 -23.22 -17.88
N THR A 396 -23.84 -22.75 -16.97
CA THR A 396 -24.17 -21.72 -16.00
C THR A 396 -23.19 -20.56 -16.10
N LEU A 397 -23.71 -19.35 -16.12
CA LEU A 397 -22.93 -18.12 -15.98
C LEU A 397 -23.25 -17.50 -14.62
N ALA A 398 -22.25 -17.23 -13.81
CA ALA A 398 -22.39 -16.43 -12.60
C ALA A 398 -22.00 -14.98 -12.86
N SER A 399 -22.74 -14.04 -12.29
CA SER A 399 -22.45 -12.61 -12.33
C SER A 399 -22.51 -11.98 -10.94
N GLY A 400 -21.56 -11.09 -10.65
CA GLY A 400 -21.47 -10.36 -9.39
C GLY A 400 -21.59 -8.86 -9.65
N SER A 401 -22.38 -8.17 -8.82
CA SER A 401 -22.73 -6.76 -9.02
C SER A 401 -22.60 -5.91 -7.76
N ASP A 402 -22.57 -4.60 -7.98
CA ASP A 402 -22.68 -3.56 -6.94
C ASP A 402 -24.05 -3.49 -6.27
N ASP A 403 -25.06 -4.12 -6.86
CA ASP A 403 -26.39 -4.24 -6.26
C ASP A 403 -26.43 -5.20 -5.05
N GLY A 404 -25.27 -5.77 -4.68
CA GLY A 404 -25.13 -6.73 -3.60
C GLY A 404 -25.67 -8.10 -3.94
N THR A 405 -25.71 -8.47 -5.22
CA THR A 405 -26.16 -9.79 -5.63
C THR A 405 -25.14 -10.55 -6.47
N ILE A 406 -25.15 -11.86 -6.28
CA ILE A 406 -24.61 -12.82 -7.25
C ILE A 406 -25.80 -13.49 -7.93
N ARG A 407 -25.82 -13.51 -9.27
CA ARG A 407 -26.88 -14.16 -10.04
C ARG A 407 -26.30 -15.31 -10.86
N LEU A 408 -27.05 -16.40 -10.93
CA LEU A 408 -26.76 -17.53 -11.81
C LEU A 408 -27.73 -17.50 -12.98
N TRP A 409 -27.19 -17.71 -14.17
CA TRP A 409 -27.93 -17.68 -15.43
C TRP A 409 -27.71 -18.99 -16.18
N ASP A 410 -28.75 -19.46 -16.86
CA ASP A 410 -28.62 -20.49 -17.86
C ASP A 410 -27.99 -19.91 -19.13
N THR A 411 -26.85 -20.45 -19.57
CA THR A 411 -26.12 -19.89 -20.71
C THR A 411 -26.87 -20.05 -22.02
N ASP A 412 -27.50 -21.21 -22.25
CA ASP A 412 -28.14 -21.54 -23.53
C ASP A 412 -29.48 -20.81 -23.70
N SER A 413 -30.31 -20.79 -22.66
CA SER A 413 -31.60 -20.09 -22.71
C SER A 413 -31.46 -18.59 -22.41
N GLY A 414 -30.47 -18.18 -21.59
CA GLY A 414 -30.33 -16.83 -21.06
C GLY A 414 -31.26 -16.53 -19.88
N THR A 415 -31.87 -17.56 -19.29
CA THR A 415 -32.82 -17.39 -18.19
C THR A 415 -32.11 -17.28 -16.85
N HIS A 416 -32.67 -16.49 -15.94
CA HIS A 416 -32.20 -16.41 -14.56
C HIS A 416 -32.54 -17.71 -13.80
N LYS A 417 -31.58 -18.25 -13.03
CA LYS A 417 -31.73 -19.45 -12.21
C LYS A 417 -31.89 -19.10 -10.72
N THR A 418 -30.87 -18.46 -10.15
CA THR A 418 -30.73 -18.26 -8.70
C THR A 418 -30.12 -16.90 -8.40
N THR A 419 -30.45 -16.32 -7.24
CA THR A 419 -29.83 -15.08 -6.73
C THR A 419 -29.36 -15.29 -5.30
N PHE A 420 -28.11 -14.97 -5.03
CA PHE A 420 -27.56 -14.82 -3.68
C PHE A 420 -27.51 -13.34 -3.32
N GLN A 421 -28.11 -12.95 -2.20
CA GLN A 421 -28.18 -11.54 -1.77
C GLN A 421 -27.26 -11.27 -0.57
N MET A 422 -26.50 -10.19 -0.67
CA MET A 422 -25.63 -9.62 0.35
C MET A 422 -25.83 -8.10 0.38
N PRO A 423 -26.80 -7.59 1.17
CA PRO A 423 -27.16 -6.19 1.15
C PRO A 423 -25.98 -5.28 1.52
N ARG A 424 -25.75 -4.22 0.71
CA ARG A 424 -24.67 -3.23 0.87
C ARG A 424 -23.25 -3.78 0.67
N THR A 425 -23.12 -4.94 0.02
CA THR A 425 -21.83 -5.52 -0.34
C THR A 425 -21.59 -5.32 -1.84
N LEU A 426 -20.38 -4.94 -2.25
CA LEU A 426 -19.99 -4.88 -3.65
C LEU A 426 -19.22 -6.16 -4.00
N ILE A 427 -19.66 -6.88 -5.02
CA ILE A 427 -19.02 -8.14 -5.44
C ILE A 427 -17.99 -7.85 -6.53
N PHE A 428 -16.70 -7.99 -6.21
CA PHE A 428 -15.61 -7.65 -7.11
C PHE A 428 -15.13 -8.84 -7.94
N ALA A 429 -15.11 -10.04 -7.36
CA ALA A 429 -14.52 -11.20 -8.00
C ALA A 429 -15.36 -12.45 -7.80
N LEU A 430 -15.43 -13.28 -8.84
CA LEU A 430 -16.08 -14.59 -8.86
C LEU A 430 -15.18 -15.62 -9.55
N ALA A 431 -15.13 -16.84 -9.01
CA ALA A 431 -14.46 -17.98 -9.62
C ALA A 431 -15.22 -19.28 -9.34
N PHE A 432 -15.50 -20.07 -10.38
CA PHE A 432 -16.07 -21.41 -10.24
C PHE A 432 -14.99 -22.44 -9.94
N SER A 433 -15.32 -23.44 -9.12
CA SER A 433 -14.50 -24.63 -9.01
C SER A 433 -14.52 -25.41 -10.32
N GLN A 434 -13.46 -26.18 -10.60
CA GLN A 434 -13.36 -27.01 -11.80
C GLN A 434 -14.38 -28.16 -11.81
N CYS A 435 -14.95 -28.51 -10.64
CA CYS A 435 -16.08 -29.45 -10.58
C CYS A 435 -17.44 -28.79 -10.86
N GLY A 436 -17.52 -27.45 -10.83
CA GLY A 436 -18.75 -26.68 -11.09
C GLY A 436 -19.70 -26.52 -9.89
N ASN A 437 -19.51 -27.32 -8.83
CA ASN A 437 -20.42 -27.33 -7.68
C ASN A 437 -20.22 -26.13 -6.73
N TYR A 438 -19.05 -25.50 -6.78
CA TYR A 438 -18.71 -24.39 -5.89
C TYR A 438 -18.42 -23.12 -6.66
N LEU A 439 -18.81 -22.00 -6.06
CA LEU A 439 -18.47 -20.66 -6.52
C LEU A 439 -17.83 -19.91 -5.35
N VAL A 440 -16.74 -19.22 -5.61
CA VAL A 440 -16.07 -18.37 -4.64
C VAL A 440 -16.29 -16.92 -5.01
N SER A 441 -16.53 -16.06 -4.01
CA SER A 441 -16.68 -14.62 -4.20
C SER A 441 -15.78 -13.81 -3.28
N GLY A 442 -15.20 -12.74 -3.83
CA GLY A 442 -14.50 -11.69 -3.09
C GLY A 442 -15.23 -10.34 -3.18
N SER A 443 -15.25 -9.60 -2.07
CA SER A 443 -16.05 -8.39 -1.92
C SER A 443 -15.40 -7.27 -1.11
N ASN A 444 -16.02 -6.08 -1.16
CA ASN A 444 -15.58 -4.88 -0.44
C ASN A 444 -15.70 -4.98 1.09
N ASP A 445 -16.55 -5.87 1.58
CA ASP A 445 -16.73 -6.15 3.01
C ASP A 445 -15.60 -7.02 3.59
N ARG A 446 -14.52 -7.22 2.81
CA ARG A 446 -13.28 -7.91 3.22
C ARG A 446 -13.43 -9.41 3.38
N MET A 447 -14.55 -9.96 2.91
CA MET A 447 -14.88 -11.37 3.08
C MET A 447 -14.53 -12.19 1.85
N LEU A 448 -14.06 -13.40 2.09
CA LEU A 448 -14.05 -14.52 1.15
C LEU A 448 -15.26 -15.40 1.46
N ARG A 449 -16.05 -15.76 0.44
CA ARG A 449 -17.22 -16.64 0.60
C ARG A 449 -17.16 -17.81 -0.36
N LEU A 450 -17.61 -18.97 0.11
CA LEU A 450 -17.84 -20.16 -0.70
C LEU A 450 -19.34 -20.45 -0.77
N TRP A 451 -19.84 -20.59 -1.99
CA TRP A 451 -21.23 -20.88 -2.30
C TRP A 451 -21.34 -22.29 -2.87
N ASP A 452 -22.26 -23.07 -2.31
CA ASP A 452 -22.67 -24.35 -2.86
C ASP A 452 -23.80 -24.10 -3.86
N ILE A 453 -23.53 -24.39 -5.13
CA ILE A 453 -24.42 -24.05 -6.24
C ILE A 453 -25.63 -24.99 -6.29
N ASP A 454 -25.44 -26.25 -5.95
CA ASP A 454 -26.51 -27.25 -5.95
C ASP A 454 -27.47 -27.03 -4.78
N ARG A 455 -26.95 -26.63 -3.62
CA ARG A 455 -27.76 -26.31 -2.44
C ARG A 455 -28.34 -24.91 -2.46
N GLY A 456 -27.70 -23.98 -3.17
CA GLY A 456 -28.10 -22.58 -3.21
C GLY A 456 -27.81 -21.83 -1.91
N GLU A 457 -26.75 -22.21 -1.18
CA GLU A 457 -26.42 -21.63 0.12
C GLU A 457 -24.94 -21.25 0.23
N CYS A 458 -24.63 -20.30 1.12
CA CYS A 458 -23.26 -19.95 1.49
C CYS A 458 -22.74 -20.98 2.51
N GLN A 459 -21.71 -21.75 2.16
CA GLN A 459 -21.13 -22.72 3.09
C GLN A 459 -20.33 -22.04 4.20
N TYR A 460 -19.53 -21.04 3.84
CA TYR A 460 -18.80 -20.23 4.80
C TYR A 460 -18.52 -18.83 4.28
N ALA A 461 -18.28 -17.92 5.23
CA ALA A 461 -17.80 -16.57 4.98
C ALA A 461 -16.68 -16.26 5.99
N HIS A 462 -15.47 -16.03 5.50
CA HIS A 462 -14.31 -15.69 6.33
C HIS A 462 -13.82 -14.27 6.07
N PRO A 463 -13.43 -13.52 7.11
CA PRO A 463 -12.66 -12.29 6.93
C PRO A 463 -11.32 -12.66 6.28
N ALA A 464 -11.17 -12.31 5.00
CA ALA A 464 -9.97 -12.65 4.25
C ALA A 464 -8.78 -11.77 4.69
N CYS A 465 -9.04 -10.49 5.00
CA CYS A 465 -8.04 -9.53 5.45
C CYS A 465 -8.65 -8.25 6.05
N ASP A 466 -7.80 -7.26 6.37
CA ASP A 466 -8.20 -5.93 6.86
C ASP A 466 -8.65 -4.98 5.74
N ARG A 467 -8.60 -5.42 4.49
CA ARG A 467 -8.91 -4.66 3.27
C ARG A 467 -9.81 -5.44 2.31
N GLU A 468 -10.18 -4.84 1.20
CA GLU A 468 -11.07 -5.40 0.20
C GLU A 468 -10.43 -6.60 -0.54
N VAL A 469 -11.24 -7.60 -0.89
CA VAL A 469 -10.83 -8.72 -1.75
C VAL A 469 -11.13 -8.36 -3.19
N MET A 470 -10.09 -8.04 -3.96
CA MET A 470 -10.24 -7.54 -5.34
C MET A 470 -10.28 -8.64 -6.38
N SER A 471 -9.61 -9.75 -6.12
CA SER A 471 -9.51 -10.88 -7.04
C SER A 471 -9.51 -12.19 -6.26
N VAL A 472 -10.13 -13.21 -6.85
CA VAL A 472 -10.12 -14.59 -6.36
C VAL A 472 -9.88 -15.52 -7.54
N ASP A 473 -9.22 -16.65 -7.28
CA ASP A 473 -9.10 -17.75 -8.25
C ASP A 473 -9.03 -19.09 -7.51
N ILE A 474 -9.40 -20.18 -8.17
CA ILE A 474 -9.41 -21.53 -7.59
C ILE A 474 -8.37 -22.38 -8.30
N SER A 475 -7.57 -23.11 -7.53
CA SER A 475 -6.54 -23.99 -8.10
C SER A 475 -7.17 -25.07 -8.98
N PRO A 476 -6.52 -25.47 -10.10
CA PRO A 476 -7.06 -26.47 -11.02
C PRO A 476 -7.39 -27.83 -10.39
N ASP A 477 -6.77 -28.17 -9.27
CA ASP A 477 -7.02 -29.39 -8.49
C ASP A 477 -8.22 -29.30 -7.52
N ASN A 478 -8.90 -28.15 -7.45
CA ASN A 478 -9.99 -27.85 -6.49
C ASN A 478 -9.60 -28.02 -5.02
N GLN A 479 -8.34 -27.82 -4.65
CA GLN A 479 -7.92 -27.92 -3.26
C GLN A 479 -7.79 -26.56 -2.59
N SER A 480 -7.50 -25.51 -3.35
CA SER A 480 -7.20 -24.20 -2.78
C SER A 480 -7.80 -23.02 -3.52
N ILE A 481 -8.02 -21.95 -2.77
CA ILE A 481 -8.41 -20.64 -3.26
C ILE A 481 -7.22 -19.71 -3.08
N ILE A 482 -6.99 -18.83 -4.03
CA ILE A 482 -6.07 -17.70 -3.87
C ILE A 482 -6.85 -16.39 -3.86
N THR A 483 -6.47 -15.47 -2.99
CA THR A 483 -7.09 -14.14 -2.88
C THR A 483 -6.05 -13.04 -3.02
N GLY A 484 -6.37 -12.03 -3.83
CA GLY A 484 -5.61 -10.80 -4.00
C GLY A 484 -6.34 -9.65 -3.30
N THR A 485 -5.64 -9.00 -2.37
CA THR A 485 -6.23 -8.04 -1.43
C THR A 485 -5.47 -6.70 -1.44
N LEU A 486 -6.18 -5.62 -1.09
CA LEU A 486 -5.59 -4.27 -1.05
C LEU A 486 -4.67 -4.03 0.17
N ASP A 487 -4.44 -5.03 1.02
CA ASP A 487 -3.36 -4.97 2.03
C ASP A 487 -2.00 -5.41 1.47
N GLY A 488 -1.98 -5.91 0.22
CA GLY A 488 -0.78 -6.33 -0.48
C GLY A 488 -0.31 -7.76 -0.20
N ILE A 489 -1.09 -8.53 0.57
CA ILE A 489 -0.76 -9.90 0.94
C ILE A 489 -1.61 -10.85 0.10
N ILE A 490 -0.97 -11.70 -0.69
CA ILE A 490 -1.68 -12.79 -1.36
C ILE A 490 -1.85 -13.93 -0.36
N ARG A 491 -3.05 -14.51 -0.29
CA ARG A 491 -3.37 -15.60 0.64
C ARG A 491 -3.88 -16.80 -0.12
N ARG A 492 -3.39 -17.98 0.28
CA ARG A 492 -3.87 -19.28 -0.16
C ARG A 492 -4.70 -19.90 0.94
N TRP A 493 -5.88 -20.37 0.59
CA TRP A 493 -6.87 -20.96 1.49
C TRP A 493 -7.21 -22.36 1.04
N ASP A 494 -7.57 -23.23 1.97
CA ASP A 494 -8.19 -24.51 1.64
C ASP A 494 -9.63 -24.27 1.16
N LEU A 495 -10.00 -24.89 0.03
CA LEU A 495 -11.27 -24.62 -0.64
C LEU A 495 -12.48 -24.99 0.22
N LEU A 496 -12.43 -26.08 1.00
CA LEU A 496 -13.61 -26.59 1.69
C LEU A 496 -13.70 -26.11 3.13
N THR A 497 -12.57 -26.04 3.81
CA THR A 497 -12.51 -25.63 5.23
C THR A 497 -12.43 -24.11 5.38
N GLY A 498 -12.02 -23.38 4.34
CA GLY A 498 -11.79 -21.94 4.40
C GLY A 498 -10.60 -21.54 5.28
N THR A 499 -9.75 -22.51 5.66
CA THR A 499 -8.56 -22.24 6.49
C THR A 499 -7.46 -21.62 5.64
N CYS A 500 -6.77 -20.61 6.20
CA CYS A 500 -5.62 -20.00 5.52
C CYS A 500 -4.43 -20.95 5.57
N LEU A 501 -3.96 -21.41 4.41
CA LEU A 501 -2.86 -22.35 4.26
C LEU A 501 -1.51 -21.64 4.19
N GLN A 502 -1.43 -20.52 3.47
CA GLN A 502 -0.16 -19.86 3.16
C GLN A 502 -0.34 -18.37 2.87
N PHE A 503 0.68 -17.60 3.21
CA PHE A 503 0.83 -16.20 2.81
C PHE A 503 1.93 -16.11 1.73
N LEU A 504 1.61 -15.48 0.61
CA LEU A 504 2.56 -15.18 -0.45
C LEU A 504 2.89 -13.70 -0.37
N THR A 505 4.06 -13.41 0.18
CA THR A 505 4.60 -12.06 0.31
C THR A 505 6.05 -12.06 -0.13
N ILE A 506 6.48 -10.96 -0.72
CA ILE A 506 7.93 -10.74 -0.90
C ILE A 506 8.51 -10.67 0.52
N PRO A 507 9.60 -11.39 0.83
CA PRO A 507 10.27 -11.25 2.11
C PRO A 507 10.51 -9.78 2.37
N LYS A 508 9.93 -9.29 3.44
CA LYS A 508 10.16 -7.90 3.81
C LYS A 508 11.65 -7.77 4.18
N PRO A 509 12.28 -6.61 3.99
CA PRO A 509 13.73 -6.46 4.16
C PRO A 509 14.26 -6.92 5.52
N TYR A 510 13.42 -7.00 6.55
CA TYR A 510 13.77 -7.40 7.91
C TYR A 510 12.95 -8.59 8.42
N ASP A 511 12.32 -9.36 7.54
CA ASP A 511 11.49 -10.48 7.94
C ASP A 511 12.26 -11.47 8.83
N GLY A 512 11.78 -11.70 10.05
CA GLY A 512 12.44 -12.54 11.06
C GLY A 512 13.69 -11.94 11.72
N THR A 513 14.09 -10.71 11.36
CA THR A 513 15.24 -10.04 11.98
C THR A 513 14.83 -9.50 13.35
N ASN A 514 15.53 -9.93 14.40
CA ASN A 514 15.19 -9.57 15.77
C ASN A 514 15.87 -8.26 16.21
N PHE A 515 15.05 -7.22 16.40
CA PHE A 515 15.43 -5.91 16.92
C PHE A 515 15.02 -5.69 18.39
N SER A 516 14.52 -6.71 19.11
CA SER A 516 14.12 -6.59 20.52
C SER A 516 15.22 -6.15 21.48
N LYS A 517 16.49 -6.33 21.08
CA LYS A 517 17.66 -5.85 21.83
C LYS A 517 18.19 -4.50 21.35
N VAL A 518 17.56 -3.89 20.34
CA VAL A 518 17.96 -2.61 19.76
C VAL A 518 17.29 -1.47 20.53
N THR A 519 18.10 -0.75 21.31
CA THR A 519 17.66 0.39 22.10
C THR A 519 17.79 1.70 21.31
N GLY A 520 16.89 2.66 21.54
CA GLY A 520 16.95 4.01 20.94
C GLY A 520 16.06 4.21 19.70
N LEU A 521 15.24 3.23 19.34
CA LEU A 521 14.21 3.36 18.31
C LEU A 521 12.93 3.95 18.90
N THR A 522 12.38 4.95 18.21
CA THR A 522 11.05 5.53 18.53
C THR A 522 9.93 4.56 18.19
N ILE A 523 8.74 4.75 18.77
CA ILE A 523 7.54 3.95 18.47
C ILE A 523 7.24 3.95 16.96
N GLY A 524 7.39 5.09 16.28
CA GLY A 524 7.19 5.17 14.82
C GLY A 524 8.21 4.36 14.01
N GLN A 525 9.47 4.28 14.46
CA GLN A 525 10.50 3.46 13.82
C GLN A 525 10.30 1.98 14.08
N LEU A 526 9.91 1.62 15.30
CA LEU A 526 9.48 0.27 15.65
C LEU A 526 8.32 -0.14 14.74
N GLN A 527 7.26 0.66 14.64
CA GLN A 527 6.13 0.36 13.73
C GLN A 527 6.56 0.24 12.27
N ALA A 528 7.47 1.09 11.79
CA ALA A 528 8.01 0.98 10.43
C ALA A 528 8.83 -0.32 10.24
N LEU A 529 9.68 -0.69 11.20
CA LEU A 529 10.45 -1.93 11.16
C LEU A 529 9.55 -3.17 11.22
N ALA A 530 8.52 -3.17 12.09
CA ALA A 530 7.50 -4.22 12.12
C ALA A 530 6.75 -4.30 10.79
N SER A 531 6.40 -3.17 10.18
CA SER A 531 5.80 -3.16 8.84
C SER A 531 6.73 -3.71 7.75
N LEU A 532 8.05 -3.67 7.99
CA LEU A 532 9.13 -4.24 7.16
C LEU A 532 9.58 -5.65 7.64
N GLY A 533 8.82 -6.31 8.52
CA GLY A 533 9.02 -7.72 8.91
C GLY A 533 9.89 -7.95 10.15
N ALA A 534 10.41 -6.90 10.78
CA ALA A 534 11.23 -7.03 11.98
C ALA A 534 10.45 -7.61 13.16
N ILE A 535 11.10 -8.48 13.93
CA ILE A 535 10.65 -8.93 15.26
C ILE A 535 11.16 -7.91 16.27
N LEU A 536 10.25 -7.23 16.98
CA LEU A 536 10.56 -6.14 17.90
C LEU A 536 10.41 -6.52 19.37
#